data_AF-A0AAD5WJ90-F1
#
_entry.id   AF-A0AAD5WJ90-F1
#
_cell.length_a   1.000
_cell.length_b   1.000
_cell.length_c   1.000
_cell.angle_alpha   90.00
_cell.angle_beta   90.00
_cell.angle_gamma   90.00
#
_symmetry.space_group_name_H-M   'P 1'
#
loop_
_entity.id
_entity.type
_entity.pdbx_description
1 polymer ?
#
loop_
_entity_poly.entity_id
_entity_poly.type
_entity_poly.pdbx_seq_one_letter_code
_entity_poly.pdbx_strand_id
1 'polypeptide(L)'
;MDGLERKMNFLVNLARIPSDPFMITLLATISAVFGCGVMPAGRMSTRNFTVTGFTLPVAMVYSTAPSVPTQVPGIATSETGAKGFVQRLVMQTVFDVLEIQARSALLPDAIISAILNQLLVTVSYTPLMCANVRFGLTDQNELNSMEMSCIIVDNTVAAICSNMNARMQRCMLPPPAQDVMITPVPDPHLTISGSLSTTNIIMANWSKTMWQSAVNRAIRMLASVPFRSHFFSAFATVD
;
A
#
# COMPACT_ATOMS: atom_id res chain seq x y z
N MET A 1 32.21 7.20 -31.82
CA MET A 1 31.99 8.65 -31.96
C MET A 1 30.52 8.86 -32.21
N ASP A 2 29.92 9.62 -31.29
CA ASP A 2 28.68 10.39 -31.37
C ASP A 2 27.30 9.72 -31.45
N GLY A 3 26.45 10.14 -30.51
CA GLY A 3 25.02 9.81 -30.48
C GLY A 3 24.36 9.97 -29.10
N LEU A 4 24.88 10.87 -28.26
CA LEU A 4 24.43 11.12 -26.89
C LEU A 4 23.63 12.44 -26.85
N GLU A 5 22.33 12.41 -27.17
CA GLU A 5 21.50 13.62 -27.04
C GLU A 5 19.99 13.31 -26.94
N ARG A 6 19.52 13.16 -25.70
CA ARG A 6 18.18 13.63 -25.29
C ARG A 6 18.08 13.74 -23.78
N LYS A 7 18.61 14.85 -23.25
CA LYS A 7 18.27 15.40 -21.93
C LYS A 7 17.24 16.51 -22.12
N MET A 8 16.36 16.60 -21.13
CA MET A 8 15.64 17.80 -20.68
C MET A 8 14.54 18.36 -21.58
N ASN A 9 13.29 18.08 -21.17
CA ASN A 9 12.24 19.10 -21.06
C ASN A 9 11.26 18.65 -19.96
N PHE A 10 11.58 18.98 -18.71
CA PHE A 10 10.64 18.83 -17.59
C PHE A 10 10.84 19.99 -16.61
N LEU A 11 10.43 21.18 -17.02
CA LEU A 11 10.15 22.29 -16.12
C LEU A 11 8.92 23.05 -16.61
N VAL A 12 8.24 23.63 -15.63
CA VAL A 12 7.18 24.66 -15.70
C VAL A 12 5.74 24.12 -15.78
N ASN A 13 5.18 23.81 -14.60
CA ASN A 13 3.87 24.31 -14.18
C ASN A 13 3.71 24.09 -12.65
N LEU A 14 4.42 24.91 -11.88
CA LEU A 14 4.16 25.10 -10.44
C LEU A 14 2.93 25.99 -10.30
N ALA A 15 1.78 25.35 -10.14
CA ALA A 15 0.57 26.03 -9.74
C ALA A 15 0.75 26.61 -8.32
N ARG A 16 0.41 27.88 -8.21
CA ARG A 16 0.39 28.75 -7.04
C ARG A 16 -0.50 28.13 -5.94
N ILE A 17 0.11 27.52 -4.92
CA ILE A 17 -0.59 27.07 -3.71
C ILE A 17 -0.73 28.28 -2.77
N PRO A 18 -1.93 28.61 -2.28
CA PRO A 18 -2.10 29.63 -1.24
C PRO A 18 -1.41 29.17 0.04
N SER A 19 -0.47 30.00 0.50
CA SER A 19 0.27 29.83 1.74
C SER A 19 -0.61 30.23 2.93
N ASP A 20 -1.30 29.26 3.54
CA ASP A 20 -1.94 29.45 4.84
C ASP A 20 -0.88 29.40 5.96
N PRO A 21 -0.69 30.46 6.76
CA PRO A 21 0.43 30.59 7.70
C PRO A 21 0.15 29.98 9.10
N PHE A 22 -0.70 28.96 9.22
CA PHE A 22 -1.26 28.57 10.53
C PHE A 22 -0.61 27.38 11.28
N MET A 23 0.48 26.78 10.81
CA MET A 23 1.06 25.58 11.45
C MET A 23 2.60 25.54 11.44
N ILE A 24 3.28 26.62 11.84
CA ILE A 24 4.75 26.62 12.05
C ILE A 24 5.13 26.81 13.54
N THR A 25 4.17 27.12 14.42
CA THR A 25 4.44 27.47 15.82
C THR A 25 4.42 26.32 16.84
N LEU A 26 4.52 25.05 16.40
CA LEU A 26 4.53 23.89 17.32
C LEU A 26 5.85 23.11 17.39
N LEU A 27 6.94 23.59 16.77
CA LEU A 27 8.20 22.82 16.65
C LEU A 27 9.42 23.42 17.36
N ALA A 28 9.26 24.44 18.21
CA ALA A 28 10.40 25.12 18.84
C ALA A 28 10.76 24.66 20.27
N THR A 29 10.22 23.54 20.78
CA THR A 29 10.53 23.04 22.12
C THR A 29 10.74 21.51 22.18
N ILE A 30 11.38 20.93 21.16
CA ILE A 30 11.96 19.58 21.32
C ILE A 30 13.43 19.77 21.68
N SER A 31 13.71 19.74 22.98
CA SER A 31 15.06 19.76 23.55
C SER A 31 15.95 18.73 22.84
N ALA A 32 16.88 19.20 22.03
CA ALA A 32 17.82 18.39 21.25
C ALA A 32 18.93 17.72 22.11
N VAL A 33 18.65 17.35 23.37
CA VAL A 33 19.68 16.88 24.34
C VAL A 33 19.53 15.39 24.69
N PHE A 34 18.76 14.60 23.94
CA PHE A 34 18.73 13.13 24.09
C PHE A 34 19.04 12.38 22.78
N GLY A 35 19.89 12.95 21.92
CA GLY A 35 20.45 12.24 20.78
C GLY A 35 21.41 11.15 21.25
N CYS A 36 21.14 9.90 20.88
CA CYS A 36 21.97 8.69 21.06
C CYS A 36 21.83 7.89 22.36
N GLY A 37 20.84 8.18 23.22
CA GLY A 37 20.46 7.22 24.27
C GLY A 37 19.73 6.02 23.66
N VAL A 38 20.44 4.93 23.38
CA VAL A 38 19.78 3.64 23.11
C VAL A 38 18.91 3.29 24.31
N MET A 39 17.66 2.89 24.07
CA MET A 39 16.79 2.43 25.14
C MET A 39 17.48 1.26 25.87
N PRO A 40 17.38 1.14 27.21
CA PRO A 40 17.97 0.01 27.92
C PRO A 40 17.61 -1.31 27.24
N ALA A 41 18.61 -2.18 27.07
CA ALA A 41 18.45 -3.45 26.39
C ALA A 41 17.20 -4.20 26.91
N GLY A 42 16.32 -4.58 25.99
CA GLY A 42 15.06 -5.27 26.29
C GLY A 42 13.80 -4.40 26.30
N ARG A 43 13.90 -3.07 26.13
CA ARG A 43 12.72 -2.23 25.92
C ARG A 43 12.53 -1.90 24.43
N MET A 44 11.48 -2.44 23.85
CA MET A 44 11.04 -2.20 22.49
C MET A 44 9.65 -1.57 22.56
N SER A 45 9.45 -0.44 21.88
CA SER A 45 8.13 0.17 21.75
C SER A 45 7.50 -0.32 20.47
N THR A 46 6.34 -0.96 20.58
CA THR A 46 5.56 -1.46 19.44
C THR A 46 4.26 -0.68 19.31
N ARG A 47 3.91 -0.32 18.08
CA ARG A 47 2.63 0.28 17.70
C ARG A 47 2.03 -0.51 16.57
N ASN A 48 0.77 -0.91 16.72
CA ASN A 48 0.06 -1.59 15.65
C ASN A 48 -0.59 -0.55 14.75
N PHE A 49 -0.71 -0.87 13.47
CA PHE A 49 -1.44 -0.05 12.53
C PHE A 49 -2.30 -0.91 11.62
N THR A 50 -3.37 -0.31 11.11
CA THR A 50 -4.25 -0.91 10.11
C THR A 50 -4.50 0.11 9.00
N VAL A 51 -4.51 -0.34 7.75
CA VAL A 51 -4.79 0.44 6.55
C VAL A 51 -5.99 -0.19 5.84
N THR A 52 -7.00 0.61 5.55
CA THR A 52 -8.22 0.19 4.85
C THR A 52 -8.64 1.25 3.84
N GLY A 53 -9.69 0.97 3.07
CA GLY A 53 -10.28 1.93 2.12
C GLY A 53 -9.49 2.10 0.82
N PHE A 54 -8.56 1.21 0.50
CA PHE A 54 -7.90 1.15 -0.81
C PHE A 54 -8.67 0.23 -1.76
N THR A 55 -8.50 0.42 -3.07
CA THR A 55 -8.94 -0.55 -4.08
C THR A 55 -7.82 -1.54 -4.38
N LEU A 56 -8.16 -2.79 -4.69
CA LEU A 56 -7.18 -3.87 -4.75
C LEU A 56 -6.36 -3.84 -6.06
N PRO A 57 -5.07 -3.44 -6.03
CA PRO A 57 -4.21 -3.46 -7.22
C PRO A 57 -3.88 -4.90 -7.61
N VAL A 58 -3.72 -5.14 -8.90
CA VAL A 58 -3.31 -6.45 -9.44
C VAL A 58 -2.00 -6.97 -8.81
N ALA A 59 -1.06 -6.08 -8.45
CA ALA A 59 0.20 -6.47 -7.81
C ALA A 59 0.04 -7.05 -6.39
N MET A 60 -1.12 -6.85 -5.75
CA MET A 60 -1.44 -7.36 -4.41
C MET A 60 -2.24 -8.67 -4.44
N VAL A 61 -2.62 -9.16 -5.62
CA VAL A 61 -3.28 -10.46 -5.78
C VAL A 61 -2.31 -11.47 -6.40
N TYR A 62 -2.67 -12.75 -6.30
CA TYR A 62 -1.84 -13.81 -6.86
C TYR A 62 -2.64 -14.84 -7.65
N SER A 63 -1.95 -15.54 -8.55
CA SER A 63 -2.48 -16.70 -9.25
C SER A 63 -1.41 -17.78 -9.38
N THR A 64 -1.81 -19.03 -9.23
CA THR A 64 -0.97 -20.19 -9.49
C THR A 64 -1.15 -20.73 -10.91
N ALA A 65 -2.15 -20.23 -11.66
CA ALA A 65 -2.42 -20.65 -13.01
C ALA A 65 -1.41 -20.03 -13.98
N PRO A 66 -0.71 -20.81 -14.82
CA PRO A 66 0.36 -20.31 -15.69
C PRO A 66 -0.14 -19.37 -16.79
N SER A 67 -1.43 -19.44 -17.14
CA SER A 67 -2.07 -18.59 -18.15
C SER A 67 -2.44 -17.20 -17.62
N VAL A 68 -2.46 -16.99 -16.31
CA VAL A 68 -2.93 -15.71 -15.73
C VAL A 68 -1.87 -14.62 -15.80
N PRO A 69 -0.58 -14.85 -15.47
CA PRO A 69 0.46 -13.82 -15.61
C PRO A 69 0.68 -13.34 -17.05
N THR A 70 0.37 -14.17 -18.05
CA THR A 70 0.45 -13.76 -19.47
C THR A 70 -0.71 -12.87 -19.87
N GLN A 71 -1.89 -13.04 -19.25
CA GLN A 71 -3.07 -12.20 -19.47
C GLN A 71 -2.96 -10.89 -18.69
N VAL A 72 -2.48 -10.95 -17.45
CA VAL A 72 -2.45 -9.84 -16.49
C VAL A 72 -0.99 -9.62 -16.05
N PRO A 73 -0.24 -8.79 -16.78
CA PRO A 73 1.11 -8.43 -16.37
C PRO A 73 1.11 -7.80 -14.97
N GLY A 74 2.01 -8.26 -14.10
CA GLY A 74 2.18 -7.71 -12.75
C GLY A 74 1.41 -8.45 -11.65
N ILE A 75 0.54 -9.42 -11.98
CA ILE A 75 -0.02 -10.32 -10.97
C ILE A 75 1.08 -11.18 -10.35
N ALA A 76 1.03 -11.42 -9.03
CA ALA A 76 1.98 -12.31 -8.39
C ALA A 76 1.70 -13.76 -8.78
N THR A 77 2.75 -14.57 -8.94
CA THR A 77 2.63 -16.00 -9.24
C THR A 77 2.49 -16.88 -8.00
N SER A 78 2.51 -16.27 -6.80
CA SER A 78 2.41 -16.95 -5.52
C SER A 78 1.92 -16.00 -4.43
N GLU A 79 1.32 -16.57 -3.38
CA GLU A 79 0.87 -15.83 -2.21
C GLU A 79 2.04 -15.09 -1.53
N THR A 80 3.19 -15.76 -1.37
CA THR A 80 4.40 -15.18 -0.80
C THR A 80 4.91 -13.99 -1.63
N GLY A 81 4.79 -14.06 -2.97
CA GLY A 81 5.14 -12.96 -3.86
C GLY A 81 4.29 -11.71 -3.61
N ALA A 82 2.96 -11.88 -3.50
CA ALA A 82 2.04 -10.80 -3.20
C ALA A 82 2.27 -10.21 -1.80
N LYS A 83 2.43 -11.07 -0.77
CA LYS A 83 2.78 -10.64 0.60
C LYS A 83 4.09 -9.85 0.63
N GLY A 84 5.13 -10.37 -0.05
CA GLY A 84 6.43 -9.72 -0.13
C GLY A 84 6.37 -8.37 -0.86
N PHE A 85 5.52 -8.25 -1.89
CA PHE A 85 5.27 -6.96 -2.55
C PHE A 85 4.66 -5.94 -1.59
N VAL A 86 3.60 -6.30 -0.86
CA VAL A 86 2.94 -5.40 0.11
C VAL A 86 3.89 -5.02 1.25
N GLN A 87 4.63 -6.00 1.79
CA GLN A 87 5.65 -5.77 2.81
C GLN A 87 6.67 -4.72 2.35
N ARG A 88 7.25 -4.87 1.16
CA ARG A 88 8.24 -3.91 0.62
C ARG A 88 7.62 -2.53 0.39
N LEU A 89 6.41 -2.48 -0.17
CA LEU A 89 5.70 -1.23 -0.45
C LEU A 89 5.47 -0.42 0.84
N VAL A 90 4.96 -1.06 1.88
CA VAL A 90 4.73 -0.42 3.18
C VAL A 90 6.05 -0.03 3.84
N MET A 91 7.05 -0.93 3.85
CA MET A 91 8.37 -0.65 4.45
C MET A 91 9.05 0.56 3.81
N GLN A 92 9.14 0.59 2.48
CA GLN A 92 9.75 1.70 1.73
C GLN A 92 9.04 3.01 2.07
N THR A 93 7.71 3.00 2.02
CA THR A 93 6.95 4.23 2.25
C THR A 93 7.05 4.75 3.68
N VAL A 94 7.07 3.85 4.68
CA VAL A 94 7.30 4.24 6.08
C VAL A 94 8.70 4.84 6.24
N PHE A 95 9.72 4.23 5.66
CA PHE A 95 11.09 4.73 5.75
C PHE A 95 11.24 6.09 5.06
N ASP A 96 10.67 6.27 3.86
CA ASP A 96 10.73 7.53 3.14
C ASP A 96 10.06 8.67 3.94
N VAL A 97 8.91 8.42 4.55
CA VAL A 97 8.24 9.43 5.40
C VAL A 97 9.11 9.81 6.58
N LEU A 98 9.73 8.85 7.24
CA LEU A 98 10.57 9.10 8.41
C LEU A 98 11.86 9.81 8.02
N GLU A 99 12.45 9.48 6.88
CA GLU A 99 13.58 10.21 6.31
C GLU A 99 13.21 11.67 6.01
N ILE A 100 12.09 11.91 5.35
CA ILE A 100 11.58 13.26 5.05
C ILE A 100 11.35 14.05 6.34
N GLN A 101 10.73 13.43 7.36
CA GLN A 101 10.51 14.08 8.65
C GLN A 101 11.83 14.39 9.36
N ALA A 102 12.76 13.45 9.38
CA ALA A 102 14.06 13.62 10.02
C ALA A 102 14.89 14.72 9.34
N ARG A 103 14.89 14.77 8.00
CA ARG A 103 15.51 15.86 7.24
C ARG A 103 14.85 17.21 7.50
N SER A 104 13.53 17.26 7.61
CA SER A 104 12.81 18.50 7.95
C SER A 104 13.15 19.00 9.37
N ALA A 105 13.61 18.11 10.24
CA ALA A 105 14.13 18.43 11.57
C ALA A 105 15.65 18.70 11.57
N LEU A 106 16.28 18.82 10.40
CA LEU A 106 17.72 19.09 10.23
C LEU A 106 18.63 18.04 10.89
N LEU A 107 18.18 16.78 10.96
CA LEU A 107 19.02 15.69 11.45
C LEU A 107 20.09 15.33 10.40
N PRO A 108 21.36 15.10 10.81
CA PRO A 108 22.40 14.62 9.91
C PRO A 108 22.07 13.22 9.36
N ASP A 109 22.43 12.92 8.11
CA ASP A 109 22.11 11.64 7.45
C ASP A 109 22.57 10.40 8.25
N ALA A 110 23.72 10.49 8.94
CA ALA A 110 24.20 9.42 9.81
C ALA A 110 23.22 9.10 10.96
N ILE A 111 22.57 10.12 11.52
CA ILE A 111 21.56 9.95 12.57
C ILE A 111 20.27 9.40 11.98
N ILE A 112 19.85 9.87 10.81
CA ILE A 112 18.68 9.34 10.10
C ILE A 112 18.84 7.84 9.87
N SER A 113 19.98 7.42 9.31
CA SER A 113 20.28 6.02 9.06
C SER A 113 20.27 5.20 10.35
N ALA A 114 20.89 5.71 11.43
CA ALA A 114 20.89 5.03 12.72
C ALA A 114 19.47 4.85 13.30
N ILE A 115 18.59 5.84 13.15
CA ILE A 115 17.19 5.77 13.57
C ILE A 115 16.42 4.74 12.74
N LEU A 116 16.56 4.76 11.41
CA LEU A 116 15.86 3.83 10.52
C LEU A 116 16.30 2.38 10.73
N ASN A 117 17.58 2.14 11.01
CA ASN A 117 18.10 0.80 11.33
C ASN A 117 17.56 0.25 12.66
N GLN A 118 17.01 1.10 13.53
CA GLN A 118 16.37 0.72 14.79
C GLN A 118 14.86 0.53 14.64
N LEU A 119 14.32 0.65 13.43
CA LEU A 119 12.90 0.46 13.14
C LEU A 119 12.68 -0.90 12.46
N LEU A 120 11.84 -1.72 13.08
CA LEU A 120 11.33 -2.96 12.53
C LEU A 120 9.87 -2.74 12.11
N VAL A 121 9.56 -3.04 10.85
CA VAL A 121 8.21 -2.96 10.30
C VAL A 121 7.78 -4.36 9.92
N THR A 122 6.68 -4.83 10.50
CA THR A 122 6.05 -6.10 10.13
C THR A 122 4.68 -5.84 9.52
N VAL A 123 4.38 -6.54 8.43
CA VAL A 123 3.12 -6.37 7.70
C VAL A 123 2.42 -7.71 7.61
N SER A 124 1.13 -7.70 7.91
CA SER A 124 0.20 -8.80 7.76
C SER A 124 -0.85 -8.43 6.71
N TYR A 125 -0.92 -9.24 5.67
CA TYR A 125 -1.82 -9.04 4.54
C TYR A 125 -2.28 -10.40 4.02
N THR A 126 -3.54 -10.48 3.60
CA THR A 126 -4.15 -11.69 3.04
C THR A 126 -4.41 -11.48 1.55
N PRO A 127 -3.50 -11.92 0.65
CA PRO A 127 -3.69 -11.79 -0.78
C PRO A 127 -4.93 -12.55 -1.26
N LEU A 128 -5.59 -12.00 -2.27
CA LEU A 128 -6.66 -12.68 -2.97
C LEU A 128 -6.08 -13.63 -4.02
N MET A 129 -6.58 -14.87 -4.08
CA MET A 129 -6.24 -15.84 -5.13
C MET A 129 -7.18 -15.67 -6.32
N CYS A 130 -6.63 -15.34 -7.48
CA CYS A 130 -7.34 -15.27 -8.75
C CYS A 130 -6.97 -16.47 -9.61
N ALA A 131 -7.70 -17.58 -9.48
CA ALA A 131 -7.44 -18.77 -10.29
C ALA A 131 -7.65 -18.48 -11.78
N ASN A 132 -8.65 -17.66 -12.08
CA ASN A 132 -8.94 -17.15 -13.42
C ASN A 132 -9.16 -15.64 -13.38
N VAL A 133 -9.01 -14.99 -14.53
CA VAL A 133 -9.15 -13.53 -14.68
C VAL A 133 -10.06 -13.21 -15.85
N ARG A 134 -10.80 -12.10 -15.73
CA ARG A 134 -11.65 -11.54 -16.79
C ARG A 134 -11.42 -10.05 -16.89
N PHE A 135 -11.49 -9.50 -18.10
CA PHE A 135 -11.37 -8.07 -18.34
C PHE A 135 -12.75 -7.47 -18.60
N GLY A 136 -13.13 -6.52 -17.75
CA GLY A 136 -14.47 -5.92 -17.82
C GLY A 136 -15.61 -6.91 -17.57
N LEU A 137 -16.83 -6.46 -17.85
CA LEU A 137 -18.06 -7.22 -17.61
C LEU A 137 -18.64 -7.86 -18.88
N THR A 138 -18.09 -7.52 -20.05
CA THR A 138 -18.68 -7.84 -21.36
C THR A 138 -18.20 -9.15 -21.97
N ASP A 139 -17.15 -9.76 -21.43
CA ASP A 139 -16.57 -10.98 -22.00
C ASP A 139 -17.42 -12.22 -21.67
N GLN A 140 -18.15 -12.69 -22.69
CA GLN A 140 -19.01 -13.88 -22.65
C GLN A 140 -18.25 -15.21 -22.72
N ASN A 141 -16.92 -15.21 -22.61
CA ASN A 141 -16.17 -16.46 -22.64
C ASN A 141 -16.62 -17.36 -21.48
N GLU A 142 -17.21 -18.51 -21.81
CA GLU A 142 -17.67 -19.51 -20.86
C GLU A 142 -16.47 -20.09 -20.11
N LEU A 143 -16.29 -19.69 -18.86
CA LEU A 143 -15.31 -20.31 -17.99
C LEU A 143 -16.01 -21.45 -17.27
N ASN A 144 -15.82 -22.68 -17.73
CA ASN A 144 -16.34 -23.88 -17.06
C ASN A 144 -15.47 -24.28 -15.84
N SER A 145 -14.69 -23.36 -15.28
CA SER A 145 -13.89 -23.62 -14.08
C SER A 145 -14.75 -23.45 -12.83
N MET A 146 -14.64 -24.41 -11.90
CA MET A 146 -15.22 -24.32 -10.55
C MET A 146 -14.40 -23.37 -9.65
N GLU A 147 -13.34 -22.77 -10.17
CA GLU A 147 -12.42 -21.96 -9.40
C GLU A 147 -12.82 -20.47 -9.36
N MET A 148 -12.30 -19.77 -8.36
CA MET A 148 -12.53 -18.34 -8.15
C MET A 148 -11.98 -17.50 -9.32
N SER A 149 -12.84 -16.63 -9.86
CA SER A 149 -12.49 -15.72 -10.96
C SER A 149 -12.47 -14.26 -10.48
N CYS A 150 -11.43 -13.52 -10.84
CA CYS A 150 -11.31 -12.09 -10.55
C CYS A 150 -11.68 -11.25 -11.78
N ILE A 151 -12.45 -10.18 -11.57
CA ILE A 151 -12.79 -9.21 -12.61
C ILE A 151 -11.84 -8.02 -12.50
N ILE A 152 -11.06 -7.80 -13.55
CA ILE A 152 -10.04 -6.75 -13.60
C ILE A 152 -10.53 -5.61 -14.48
N VAL A 153 -10.44 -4.40 -13.94
CA VAL A 153 -10.72 -3.14 -14.62
C VAL A 153 -9.55 -2.20 -14.33
N ASP A 154 -8.88 -1.71 -15.38
CA ASP A 154 -7.77 -0.75 -15.26
C ASP A 154 -6.71 -1.16 -14.21
N ASN A 155 -6.23 -2.40 -14.28
CA ASN A 155 -5.23 -2.97 -13.35
C ASN A 155 -5.68 -3.05 -11.87
N THR A 156 -6.99 -2.98 -11.63
CA THR A 156 -7.63 -3.12 -10.32
C THR A 156 -8.54 -4.34 -10.32
N VAL A 157 -8.55 -5.11 -9.24
CA VAL A 157 -9.57 -6.13 -9.02
C VAL A 157 -10.83 -5.43 -8.52
N ALA A 158 -11.82 -5.29 -9.41
CA ALA A 158 -13.05 -4.59 -9.11
C ALA A 158 -14.05 -5.48 -8.35
N ALA A 159 -14.06 -6.77 -8.66
CA ALA A 159 -14.98 -7.73 -8.07
C ALA A 159 -14.48 -9.16 -8.21
N ILE A 160 -15.14 -10.07 -7.50
CA ILE A 160 -14.89 -11.50 -7.54
C ILE A 160 -16.14 -12.25 -7.96
N CYS A 161 -15.93 -13.40 -8.58
CA CYS A 161 -16.98 -14.32 -8.96
C CYS A 161 -16.60 -15.71 -8.47
N SER A 162 -17.43 -16.25 -7.57
CA SER A 162 -17.28 -17.59 -7.03
C SER A 162 -18.38 -18.49 -7.60
N ASN A 163 -17.99 -19.57 -8.25
CA ASN A 163 -18.92 -20.60 -8.72
C ASN A 163 -19.26 -21.54 -7.55
N MET A 164 -19.93 -21.02 -6.52
CA MET A 164 -20.24 -21.80 -5.31
C MET A 164 -21.33 -22.86 -5.55
N ASN A 165 -22.08 -22.77 -6.66
CA ASN A 165 -23.07 -23.77 -7.02
C ASN A 165 -23.02 -24.02 -8.53
N ALA A 166 -22.67 -25.23 -8.94
CA ALA A 166 -22.65 -25.67 -10.35
C ALA A 166 -23.99 -25.51 -11.10
N ARG A 167 -25.06 -25.07 -10.41
CA ARG A 167 -26.41 -24.82 -10.96
C ARG A 167 -26.80 -23.34 -11.01
N MET A 168 -26.05 -22.43 -10.39
CA MET A 168 -26.34 -20.98 -10.39
C MET A 168 -25.15 -20.20 -10.96
N GLN A 169 -25.34 -19.81 -12.21
CA GLN A 169 -24.69 -18.72 -12.95
C GLN A 169 -23.16 -18.63 -12.93
N ARG A 170 -22.63 -19.04 -14.09
CA ARG A 170 -21.47 -18.47 -14.78
C ARG A 170 -21.44 -16.94 -14.60
N CYS A 171 -20.25 -16.35 -14.48
CA CYS A 171 -20.00 -14.89 -14.48
C CYS A 171 -20.33 -14.24 -15.85
N MET A 172 -21.45 -14.62 -16.47
CA MET A 172 -22.00 -14.01 -17.66
C MET A 172 -23.03 -12.99 -17.20
N LEU A 173 -23.04 -11.80 -17.80
CA LEU A 173 -24.22 -10.95 -17.84
C LEU A 173 -25.18 -11.55 -18.87
N PRO A 174 -26.34 -12.15 -18.50
CA PRO A 174 -27.39 -12.43 -19.47
C PRO A 174 -28.36 -11.22 -19.51
N PRO A 175 -28.79 -10.77 -20.70
CA PRO A 175 -29.99 -9.94 -20.79
C PRO A 175 -31.25 -10.84 -20.64
N PRO A 176 -32.32 -10.42 -19.96
CA PRO A 176 -32.49 -9.31 -19.02
C PRO A 176 -32.59 -9.81 -17.56
N ALA A 177 -31.80 -9.27 -16.65
CA ALA A 177 -32.03 -9.33 -15.20
C ALA A 177 -32.16 -10.73 -14.57
N GLN A 178 -31.08 -11.50 -14.58
CA GLN A 178 -30.90 -12.52 -13.54
C GLN A 178 -29.63 -12.22 -12.76
N ASP A 179 -29.75 -12.25 -11.44
CA ASP A 179 -28.78 -11.82 -10.43
C ASP A 179 -27.39 -12.44 -10.65
N VAL A 180 -26.54 -11.77 -11.43
CA VAL A 180 -25.11 -12.10 -11.44
C VAL A 180 -24.59 -11.76 -10.04
N MET A 181 -24.15 -12.77 -9.28
CA MET A 181 -23.50 -12.55 -7.98
C MET A 181 -22.07 -12.04 -8.19
N ILE A 182 -21.94 -10.85 -8.79
CA ILE A 182 -20.72 -10.06 -8.73
C ILE A 182 -20.61 -9.62 -7.27
N THR A 183 -19.75 -10.30 -6.53
CA THR A 183 -19.53 -9.95 -5.13
C THR A 183 -18.39 -8.95 -5.04
N PRO A 184 -18.53 -7.89 -4.22
CA PRO A 184 -17.42 -6.99 -3.96
C PRO A 184 -16.27 -7.78 -3.35
N VAL A 185 -15.05 -7.27 -3.53
CA VAL A 185 -13.87 -7.86 -2.91
C VAL A 185 -14.04 -7.87 -1.38
N PRO A 186 -13.93 -9.03 -0.71
CA PRO A 186 -14.09 -9.11 0.74
C PRO A 186 -13.06 -8.26 1.50
N ASP A 187 -13.50 -7.65 2.60
CA ASP A 187 -12.68 -6.76 3.45
C ASP A 187 -11.31 -7.31 3.88
N PRO A 188 -11.13 -8.63 4.15
CA PRO A 188 -9.81 -9.17 4.49
C PRO A 188 -8.73 -8.95 3.41
N HIS A 189 -9.13 -8.81 2.14
CA HIS A 189 -8.22 -8.53 1.02
C HIS A 189 -8.00 -7.02 0.79
N LEU A 190 -8.81 -6.18 1.43
CA LEU A 190 -8.77 -4.72 1.42
C LEU A 190 -8.26 -4.13 2.75
N THR A 191 -7.61 -4.97 3.57
CA THR A 191 -7.07 -4.59 4.87
C THR A 191 -5.60 -4.98 4.94
N ILE A 192 -4.73 -4.02 5.24
CA ILE A 192 -3.33 -4.27 5.58
C ILE A 192 -3.18 -3.97 7.06
N SER A 193 -2.72 -4.93 7.85
CA SER A 193 -2.35 -4.69 9.25
C SER A 193 -0.84 -4.82 9.42
N GLY A 194 -0.31 -4.29 10.51
CA GLY A 194 1.12 -4.40 10.78
C GLY A 194 1.51 -3.84 12.12
N SER A 195 2.80 -3.91 12.42
CA SER A 195 3.38 -3.28 13.59
C SER A 195 4.68 -2.56 13.26
N LEU A 196 4.87 -1.45 13.96
CA LEU A 196 6.08 -0.63 13.95
C LEU A 196 6.73 -0.80 15.32
N SER A 197 7.88 -1.46 15.34
CA SER A 197 8.66 -1.70 16.55
C SER A 197 9.96 -0.92 16.48
N THR A 198 10.29 -0.19 17.54
CA THR A 198 11.53 0.59 17.59
C THR A 198 12.24 0.46 18.93
N THR A 199 13.57 0.45 18.88
CA THR A 199 14.46 0.57 20.05
C THR A 199 14.99 1.99 20.21
N ASN A 200 14.64 2.91 19.31
CA ASN A 200 15.03 4.30 19.37
C ASN A 200 14.21 5.05 20.44
N ILE A 201 14.88 5.71 21.39
CA ILE A 201 14.21 6.40 22.49
C ILE A 201 13.31 7.56 22.02
N ILE A 202 13.70 8.23 20.92
CA ILE A 202 12.95 9.38 20.40
C ILE A 202 11.62 8.89 19.84
N MET A 203 11.67 7.92 18.93
CA MET A 203 10.46 7.36 18.29
C MET A 203 9.58 6.59 19.29
N ALA A 204 10.19 5.91 20.25
CA ALA A 204 9.44 5.17 21.26
C ALA A 204 8.58 6.07 22.15
N ASN A 205 9.01 7.31 22.38
CA ASN A 205 8.29 8.33 23.15
C ASN A 205 7.30 9.14 22.31
N TRP A 206 7.16 8.86 21.01
CA TRP A 206 6.14 9.50 20.19
C TRP A 206 4.75 9.17 20.71
N SER A 207 3.92 10.21 20.80
CA SER A 207 2.51 10.06 21.13
C SER A 207 1.79 9.28 20.02
N LYS A 208 0.59 8.76 20.35
CA LYS A 208 -0.31 8.15 19.36
C LYS A 208 -0.59 9.10 18.18
N THR A 209 -0.74 10.40 18.45
CA THR A 209 -0.99 11.42 17.41
C THR A 209 0.21 11.63 16.49
N MET A 210 1.44 11.55 17.00
CA MET A 210 2.65 11.60 16.18
C MET A 210 2.77 10.38 15.28
N TRP A 211 2.57 9.18 15.82
CA TRP A 211 2.54 7.95 15.02
C TRP A 211 1.44 7.98 13.97
N GLN A 212 0.23 8.38 14.34
CA GLN A 212 -0.89 8.52 13.41
C GLN A 212 -0.56 9.51 12.28
N SER A 213 0.10 10.63 12.58
CA SER A 213 0.55 11.60 11.57
C SER A 213 1.58 10.99 10.60
N ALA A 214 2.54 10.23 11.12
CA ALA A 214 3.53 9.54 10.28
C ALA A 214 2.89 8.49 9.36
N VAL A 215 2.03 7.62 9.89
CA VAL A 215 1.34 6.60 9.07
C VAL A 215 0.40 7.25 8.06
N ASN A 216 -0.34 8.32 8.42
CA ASN A 216 -1.17 9.05 7.47
C ASN A 216 -0.36 9.67 6.33
N ARG A 217 0.85 10.18 6.60
CA ARG A 217 1.75 10.65 5.54
C ARG A 217 2.22 9.49 4.66
N ALA A 218 2.46 8.31 5.24
CA ALA A 218 2.83 7.12 4.46
C ALA A 218 1.71 6.72 3.51
N ILE A 219 0.46 6.71 3.96
CA ILE A 219 -0.68 6.43 3.07
C ILE A 219 -0.82 7.46 1.95
N ARG A 220 -0.61 8.75 2.24
CA ARG A 220 -0.60 9.79 1.21
C ARG A 220 0.53 9.60 0.19
N MET A 221 1.69 9.10 0.62
CA MET A 221 2.77 8.71 -0.28
C MET A 221 2.43 7.47 -1.10
N LEU A 222 1.73 6.48 -0.55
CA LEU A 222 1.19 5.36 -1.34
C LEU A 222 0.16 5.83 -2.37
N ALA A 223 -0.63 6.86 -2.03
CA ALA A 223 -1.54 7.52 -2.95
C ALA A 223 -0.83 8.42 -3.98
N SER A 224 0.51 8.40 -4.05
CA SER A 224 1.27 9.01 -5.15
C SER A 224 1.52 8.00 -6.28
N VAL A 225 2.21 8.42 -7.34
CA VAL A 225 2.50 7.54 -8.49
C VAL A 225 3.46 6.43 -8.02
N PRO A 226 3.21 5.13 -8.31
CA PRO A 226 2.27 4.59 -9.30
C PRO A 226 0.90 4.11 -8.77
N PHE A 227 0.65 4.13 -7.46
CA PHE A 227 -0.56 3.54 -6.86
C PHE A 227 -1.67 4.54 -6.49
N ARG A 228 -1.59 5.76 -7.02
CA ARG A 228 -2.53 6.86 -6.73
C ARG A 228 -4.00 6.46 -6.82
N SER A 229 -4.40 5.82 -7.90
CA SER A 229 -5.80 5.39 -8.10
C SER A 229 -6.27 4.36 -7.08
N HIS A 230 -5.35 3.62 -6.48
CA HIS A 230 -5.65 2.53 -5.55
C HIS A 230 -5.73 3.00 -4.10
N PHE A 231 -4.87 3.94 -3.70
CA PHE A 231 -4.79 4.41 -2.30
C PHE A 231 -5.43 5.78 -2.07
N PHE A 232 -6.10 6.38 -3.07
CA PHE A 232 -6.69 7.72 -2.95
C PHE A 232 -7.67 7.87 -1.77
N SER A 233 -8.51 6.85 -1.53
CA SER A 233 -9.47 6.80 -0.42
C SER A 233 -8.94 6.05 0.80
N ALA A 234 -7.68 5.59 0.76
CA ALA A 234 -7.12 4.81 1.84
C ALA A 234 -6.88 5.68 3.08
N PHE A 235 -7.08 5.08 4.24
CA PHE A 235 -6.75 5.70 5.52
C PHE A 235 -6.11 4.66 6.43
N ALA A 236 -5.39 5.14 7.44
CA ALA A 236 -4.77 4.29 8.43
C ALA A 236 -5.19 4.67 9.84
N THR A 237 -5.16 3.69 10.74
CA THR A 237 -5.34 3.86 12.17
C THR A 237 -4.14 3.27 12.91
N VAL A 238 -3.67 3.95 13.94
CA VAL A 238 -2.64 3.45 14.85
C VAL A 238 -3.28 3.13 16.19
N ASP A 239 -2.91 2.00 16.78
CA ASP A 239 -3.37 1.57 18.10
C ASP A 239 -2.39 1.97 19.21
#